data_AF-A0A9W9KY35-F1
#
_entry.id   AF-A0A9W9KY35-F1
#
_cell.length_a   1.000
_cell.length_b   1.000
_cell.length_c   1.000
_cell.angle_alpha   90.00
_cell.angle_beta   90.00
_cell.angle_gamma   90.00
#
_symmetry.space_group_name_H-M   'P 1'
#
loop_
_entity.id
_entity.type
_entity.pdbx_description
1 polymer ?
#
loop_
_entity_poly.entity_id
_entity_poly.type
_entity_poly.pdbx_seq_one_letter_code
_entity_poly.pdbx_strand_id
1 'polypeptide(L)'
;MPAATRAVLRQSQFLTRRTVVRHSSSTSEAANKASQTASSAASKASEGLSKASAAAGPAISNAATALRKVGGPVGKVVSFVDSMIPPTLYYSKVGLELGKLVFRGQNMTPPSMATFQSYFQPLINASKNPAALKSINLPSPQNWLARVRNASPKELALAGVTAAEVIGFFTVGEMIGRMNIVGYRGEPAHGH
;
A
#
# COMPACT_ATOMS: atom_id res chain seq x y z
N MET A 1 24.30 -18.84 74.68
CA MET A 1 23.57 -20.10 74.47
C MET A 1 22.78 -19.98 73.17
N PRO A 2 23.18 -20.66 72.08
CA PRO A 2 22.44 -20.62 70.82
C PRO A 2 21.34 -21.69 70.82
N ALA A 3 20.14 -21.35 70.37
CA ALA A 3 19.10 -22.32 70.05
C ALA A 3 18.68 -22.15 68.59
N ALA A 4 18.91 -23.19 67.82
CA ALA A 4 18.52 -23.30 66.41
C ALA A 4 17.00 -23.34 66.27
N THR A 5 16.47 -22.73 65.21
CA THR A 5 15.19 -23.16 64.63
C THR A 5 15.28 -23.08 63.12
N ARG A 6 14.96 -24.22 62.51
CA ARG A 6 15.03 -24.57 61.10
C ARG A 6 13.59 -24.62 60.60
N ALA A 7 13.20 -23.80 59.62
CA ALA A 7 11.93 -24.04 58.91
C ALA A 7 11.85 -23.34 57.55
N VAL A 8 11.86 -24.19 56.52
CA VAL A 8 11.02 -24.16 55.32
C VAL A 8 11.31 -23.10 54.24
N LEU A 9 12.02 -23.58 53.22
CA LEU A 9 11.93 -23.14 51.83
C LEU A 9 10.48 -23.22 51.32
N ARG A 10 9.88 -22.06 51.02
CA ARG A 10 8.82 -21.94 50.02
C ARG A 10 9.12 -20.72 49.15
N GLN A 11 10.00 -20.92 48.17
CA GLN A 11 10.21 -19.97 47.08
C GLN A 11 9.05 -20.15 46.09
N SER A 12 8.00 -19.34 46.27
CA SER A 12 6.86 -19.32 45.37
C SER A 12 7.28 -18.80 43.99
N GLN A 13 7.09 -19.64 42.98
CA GLN A 13 7.17 -19.26 41.58
C GLN A 13 6.07 -18.27 41.25
N PHE A 14 6.44 -17.05 40.87
CA PHE A 14 5.65 -16.29 39.89
C PHE A 14 6.56 -15.75 38.81
N LEU A 15 6.50 -16.47 37.68
CA LEU A 15 6.98 -16.06 36.38
C LEU A 15 6.16 -14.85 35.92
N THR A 16 6.80 -13.70 35.73
CA THR A 16 6.31 -12.71 34.77
C THR A 16 7.50 -11.99 34.14
N ARG A 17 8.21 -12.69 33.26
CA ARG A 17 9.04 -12.05 32.23
C ARG A 17 8.08 -11.27 31.32
N ARG A 18 7.82 -10.00 31.62
CA ARG A 18 7.30 -9.07 30.62
C ARG A 18 8.41 -8.81 29.63
N THR A 19 8.40 -9.53 28.52
CA THR A 19 9.14 -9.15 27.32
C THR A 19 8.62 -7.80 26.84
N VAL A 20 9.38 -6.74 27.12
CA VAL A 20 9.20 -5.45 26.47
C VAL A 20 9.62 -5.64 25.01
N VAL A 21 8.67 -5.98 24.15
CA VAL A 21 8.86 -5.95 22.70
C VAL A 21 8.87 -4.49 22.29
N ARG A 22 10.06 -3.91 22.18
CA ARG A 22 10.27 -2.62 21.51
C ARG A 22 10.03 -2.84 20.03
N HIS A 23 8.89 -2.41 19.52
CA HIS A 23 8.58 -2.44 18.09
C HIS A 23 9.16 -1.17 17.44
N SER A 24 10.44 -1.22 17.05
CA SER A 24 11.16 -0.09 16.43
C SER A 24 11.69 -0.42 15.03
N SER A 25 10.90 -1.15 14.22
CA SER A 25 11.32 -1.61 12.88
C SER A 25 10.17 -1.70 11.87
N SER A 26 9.20 -0.77 11.90
CA SER A 26 8.01 -0.84 11.04
C SER A 26 8.20 -0.44 9.57
N THR A 27 9.42 -0.09 9.11
CA THR A 27 9.68 0.13 7.67
C THR A 27 10.19 -1.14 7.00
N SER A 28 11.15 -1.85 7.61
CA SER A 28 11.71 -3.09 7.04
C SER A 28 10.75 -4.26 7.20
N GLU A 29 10.00 -4.35 8.29
CA GLU A 29 8.99 -5.41 8.48
C GLU A 29 7.75 -5.18 7.62
N ALA A 30 7.32 -3.93 7.41
CA ALA A 30 6.24 -3.61 6.47
C ALA A 30 6.70 -3.78 5.01
N ALA A 31 7.93 -3.41 4.65
CA ALA A 31 8.50 -3.68 3.34
C ALA A 31 8.72 -5.18 3.10
N ASN A 32 9.12 -5.94 4.12
CA ASN A 32 9.27 -7.39 4.03
C ASN A 32 7.92 -8.09 4.00
N LYS A 33 6.90 -7.61 4.74
CA LYS A 33 5.52 -8.11 4.64
C LYS A 33 4.88 -7.72 3.32
N ALA A 34 5.08 -6.50 2.81
CA ALA A 34 4.61 -6.09 1.48
C ALA A 34 5.34 -6.87 0.38
N SER A 35 6.65 -7.11 0.51
CA SER A 35 7.44 -7.95 -0.38
C SER A 35 7.01 -9.42 -0.29
N GLN A 36 6.69 -9.93 0.90
CA GLN A 36 6.16 -11.29 1.09
C GLN A 36 4.71 -11.41 0.62
N THR A 37 3.86 -10.39 0.74
CA THR A 37 2.49 -10.37 0.23
C THR A 37 2.49 -10.21 -1.27
N ALA A 38 3.35 -9.36 -1.83
CA ALA A 38 3.58 -9.24 -3.27
C ALA A 38 4.19 -10.52 -3.83
N SER A 39 5.16 -11.14 -3.14
CA SER A 39 5.72 -12.43 -3.52
C SER A 39 4.72 -13.56 -3.34
N SER A 40 3.84 -13.51 -2.34
CA SER A 40 2.77 -14.51 -2.14
C SER A 40 1.65 -14.33 -3.15
N ALA A 41 1.31 -13.10 -3.55
CA ALA A 41 0.35 -12.80 -4.60
C ALA A 41 0.92 -13.13 -5.98
N ALA A 42 2.19 -12.83 -6.23
CA ALA A 42 2.92 -13.21 -7.44
C ALA A 42 3.12 -14.72 -7.50
N SER A 43 3.43 -15.39 -6.39
CA SER A 43 3.52 -16.85 -6.30
C SER A 43 2.13 -17.47 -6.44
N LYS A 44 1.05 -16.94 -5.85
CA LYS A 44 -0.32 -17.44 -6.06
C LYS A 44 -0.83 -17.19 -7.48
N ALA A 45 -0.44 -16.08 -8.11
CA ALA A 45 -0.73 -15.81 -9.51
C ALA A 45 0.10 -16.74 -10.41
N SER A 46 1.37 -16.99 -10.07
CA SER A 46 2.25 -17.92 -10.78
C SER A 46 1.82 -19.37 -10.56
N GLU A 47 1.26 -19.69 -9.40
CA GLU A 47 0.74 -21.01 -9.05
C GLU A 47 -0.66 -21.21 -9.64
N GLY A 48 -1.48 -20.18 -9.76
CA GLY A 48 -2.74 -20.19 -10.51
C GLY A 48 -2.50 -20.30 -12.02
N LEU A 49 -1.49 -19.60 -12.53
CA LEU A 49 -1.03 -19.72 -13.92
C LEU A 49 -0.34 -21.06 -14.17
N SER A 50 0.43 -21.57 -13.22
CA SER A 50 1.07 -22.90 -13.29
C SER A 50 0.06 -24.03 -13.12
N LYS A 51 -1.00 -23.85 -12.32
CA LYS A 51 -2.11 -24.82 -12.22
C LYS A 51 -3.01 -24.74 -13.45
N ALA A 52 -3.24 -23.56 -14.02
CA ALA A 52 -3.93 -23.42 -15.30
C ALA A 52 -3.11 -23.98 -16.46
N SER A 53 -1.78 -23.78 -16.48
CA SER A 53 -0.88 -24.32 -17.48
C SER A 53 -0.57 -25.80 -17.27
N ALA A 54 -0.57 -26.32 -16.04
CA ALA A 54 -0.37 -27.74 -15.73
C ALA A 54 -1.67 -28.55 -15.87
N ALA A 55 -2.83 -28.02 -15.46
CA ALA A 55 -4.14 -28.61 -15.77
C ALA A 55 -4.42 -28.64 -17.27
N ALA A 56 -3.65 -27.87 -18.03
CA ALA A 56 -3.72 -27.83 -19.46
C ALA A 56 -2.34 -28.15 -20.11
N GLY A 57 -1.41 -28.82 -19.41
CA GLY A 57 -0.05 -29.07 -19.92
C GLY A 57 0.02 -30.05 -21.09
N PRO A 58 -0.68 -31.20 -21.04
CA PRO A 58 -0.82 -32.11 -22.18
C PRO A 58 -1.91 -31.65 -23.17
N ALA A 59 -2.84 -30.79 -22.73
CA ALA A 59 -3.95 -30.32 -23.54
C ALA A 59 -3.64 -29.04 -24.31
N ILE A 60 -2.78 -28.12 -23.83
CA ILE A 60 -2.32 -26.89 -24.49
C ILE A 60 -1.18 -27.17 -25.45
N SER A 61 -0.31 -28.14 -25.20
CA SER A 61 0.68 -28.56 -26.22
C SER A 61 -0.02 -29.21 -27.43
N ASN A 62 -1.04 -30.04 -27.17
CA ASN A 62 -1.89 -30.60 -28.21
C ASN A 62 -2.93 -29.61 -28.77
N ALA A 63 -3.44 -28.66 -27.98
CA ALA A 63 -4.36 -27.61 -28.43
C ALA A 63 -3.64 -26.45 -29.12
N ALA A 64 -2.41 -26.10 -28.78
CA ALA A 64 -1.61 -25.15 -29.57
C ALA A 64 -1.32 -25.76 -30.96
N THR A 65 -1.13 -27.08 -31.04
CA THR A 65 -0.96 -27.80 -32.31
C THR A 65 -2.31 -28.01 -33.04
N ALA A 66 -3.41 -28.22 -32.33
CA ALA A 66 -4.76 -28.37 -32.89
C ALA A 66 -5.41 -27.02 -33.26
N LEU A 67 -5.20 -25.95 -32.50
CA LEU A 67 -5.64 -24.58 -32.81
C LEU A 67 -4.82 -23.95 -33.94
N ARG A 68 -3.54 -24.28 -34.09
CA ARG A 68 -2.78 -23.99 -35.32
C ARG A 68 -3.36 -24.71 -36.54
N LYS A 69 -4.12 -25.80 -36.34
CA LYS A 69 -4.85 -26.54 -37.38
C LYS A 69 -6.34 -26.15 -37.49
N VAL A 70 -6.89 -25.36 -36.55
CA VAL A 70 -8.23 -24.76 -36.69
C VAL A 70 -8.11 -23.55 -37.62
N GLY A 71 -8.17 -23.83 -38.91
CA GLY A 71 -8.37 -22.79 -39.93
C GLY A 71 -9.73 -22.12 -39.73
N GLY A 72 -9.74 -20.79 -39.57
CA GLY A 72 -10.97 -20.01 -39.42
C GLY A 72 -10.80 -18.70 -38.64
N PRO A 73 -11.89 -17.94 -38.41
CA PRO A 73 -11.87 -16.66 -37.68
C PRO A 73 -11.27 -16.76 -36.27
N VAL A 74 -11.47 -17.89 -35.58
CA VAL A 74 -10.93 -18.14 -34.23
C VAL A 74 -9.41 -18.32 -34.25
N GLY A 75 -8.85 -19.02 -35.24
CA GLY A 75 -7.40 -19.17 -35.40
C GLY A 75 -6.70 -17.84 -35.66
N LYS A 76 -7.35 -16.89 -36.35
CA LYS A 76 -6.84 -15.52 -36.55
C LYS A 76 -6.72 -14.76 -35.23
N VAL A 77 -7.74 -14.80 -34.37
CA VAL A 77 -7.71 -14.13 -33.06
C VAL A 77 -6.61 -14.73 -32.17
N VAL A 78 -6.48 -16.05 -32.14
CA VAL A 78 -5.45 -16.72 -31.34
C VAL A 78 -4.05 -16.39 -31.84
N SER A 79 -3.82 -16.38 -33.16
CA SER A 79 -2.54 -15.96 -33.74
C SER A 79 -2.20 -14.49 -33.47
N PHE A 80 -3.22 -13.63 -33.37
CA PHE A 80 -3.07 -12.22 -33.04
C PHE A 80 -2.74 -12.01 -31.56
N VAL A 81 -3.37 -12.75 -30.66
CA VAL A 81 -3.00 -12.73 -29.24
C VAL A 81 -1.59 -13.27 -29.06
N ASP A 82 -1.24 -14.39 -29.72
CA ASP A 82 0.09 -15.01 -29.64
C ASP A 82 1.20 -14.07 -30.16
N SER A 83 0.91 -13.29 -31.20
CA SER A 83 1.85 -12.27 -31.70
C SER A 83 1.98 -11.05 -30.78
N MET A 84 0.99 -10.77 -29.93
CA MET A 84 1.02 -9.69 -28.95
C MET A 84 1.71 -10.05 -27.63
N ILE A 85 1.81 -11.33 -27.26
CA ILE A 85 2.43 -11.75 -26.00
C ILE A 85 3.90 -11.29 -25.91
N PRO A 86 4.79 -11.57 -26.89
CA PRO A 86 6.19 -11.16 -26.81
C PRO A 86 6.41 -9.65 -26.67
N PRO A 87 5.81 -8.77 -27.51
CA PRO A 87 6.02 -7.32 -27.38
C PRO A 87 5.39 -6.76 -26.09
N THR A 88 4.24 -7.28 -25.65
CA THR A 88 3.60 -6.82 -24.41
C THR A 88 4.48 -7.10 -23.20
N LEU A 89 5.12 -8.28 -23.14
CA LEU A 89 6.07 -8.60 -22.07
C LEU A 89 7.29 -7.69 -22.08
N TYR A 90 7.80 -7.31 -23.25
CA TYR A 90 8.91 -6.38 -23.34
C TYR A 90 8.52 -4.98 -22.86
N TYR A 91 7.43 -4.42 -23.39
CA TYR A 91 7.00 -3.06 -23.03
C TYR A 91 6.50 -2.94 -21.60
N SER A 92 5.90 -3.99 -21.03
CA SER A 92 5.54 -3.99 -19.62
C SER A 92 6.77 -3.94 -18.71
N LYS A 93 7.85 -4.68 -19.02
CA LYS A 93 9.11 -4.60 -18.27
C LYS A 93 9.74 -3.22 -18.35
N VAL A 94 9.79 -2.63 -19.55
CA VAL A 94 10.29 -1.27 -19.75
C VAL A 94 9.43 -0.26 -18.97
N GLY A 95 8.11 -0.37 -19.07
CA GLY A 95 7.18 0.49 -18.33
C GLY A 95 7.36 0.38 -16.81
N LEU A 96 7.61 -0.82 -16.28
CA LEU A 96 7.89 -1.04 -14.86
C LEU A 96 9.22 -0.39 -14.41
N GLU A 97 10.29 -0.54 -15.19
CA GLU A 97 11.59 0.09 -14.86
C GLU A 97 11.52 1.62 -14.94
N LEU A 98 10.83 2.17 -15.95
CA LEU A 98 10.56 3.59 -16.05
C LEU A 98 9.72 4.08 -14.87
N GLY A 99 8.66 3.34 -14.51
CA GLY A 99 7.84 3.64 -13.35
C GLY A 99 8.65 3.67 -12.05
N LYS A 100 9.60 2.75 -11.88
CA LYS A 100 10.52 2.71 -10.73
C LYS A 100 11.42 3.94 -10.64
N LEU A 101 11.94 4.40 -11.79
CA LEU A 101 12.75 5.61 -11.86
C LEU A 101 11.94 6.84 -11.50
N VAL A 102 10.73 6.97 -12.04
CA VAL A 102 9.83 8.09 -11.72
C VAL A 102 9.43 8.08 -10.25
N PHE A 103 9.08 6.92 -9.70
CA PHE A 103 8.72 6.78 -8.28
C PHE A 103 9.85 7.26 -7.35
N ARG A 104 11.10 6.90 -7.66
CA ARG A 104 12.27 7.36 -6.90
C ARG A 104 12.58 8.83 -7.15
N GLY A 105 12.53 9.29 -8.40
CA GLY A 105 12.82 10.68 -8.77
C GLY A 105 11.82 11.68 -8.18
N GLN A 106 10.55 11.28 -8.05
CA GLN A 106 9.49 12.09 -7.46
C GLN A 106 9.37 11.95 -5.94
N ASN A 107 10.32 11.28 -5.28
CA ASN A 107 10.28 11.03 -3.82
C ASN A 107 8.96 10.43 -3.32
N MET A 108 8.35 9.55 -4.11
CA MET A 108 7.06 8.91 -3.79
C MET A 108 7.16 7.85 -2.67
N THR A 109 8.35 7.67 -2.11
CA THR A 109 8.57 6.81 -0.94
C THR A 109 7.91 7.39 0.30
N PRO A 110 7.26 6.56 1.14
CA PRO A 110 6.68 7.06 2.38
C PRO A 110 7.77 7.68 3.28
N PRO A 111 7.46 8.76 4.01
CA PRO A 111 8.42 9.44 4.86
C PRO A 111 8.91 8.52 5.99
N SER A 112 10.10 8.83 6.52
CA SER A 112 10.63 8.10 7.67
C SER A 112 9.73 8.26 8.90
N MET A 113 9.76 7.29 9.82
CA MET A 113 8.99 7.38 11.07
C MET A 113 9.36 8.61 11.91
N ALA A 114 10.62 9.02 11.89
CA ALA A 114 11.08 10.24 12.58
C ALA A 114 10.47 11.51 11.96
N THR A 115 10.37 11.55 10.62
CA THR A 115 9.73 12.65 9.89
C THR A 115 8.24 12.71 10.21
N PHE A 116 7.56 11.56 10.20
CA PHE A 116 6.15 11.46 10.57
C PHE A 116 5.91 11.92 12.02
N GLN A 117 6.72 11.43 12.96
CA GLN A 117 6.63 11.84 14.37
C GLN A 117 6.79 13.35 14.50
N SER A 118 7.81 13.94 13.87
CA SER A 118 8.07 15.38 13.94
C SER A 118 6.93 16.22 13.38
N TYR A 119 6.33 15.77 12.27
CA TYR A 119 5.21 16.45 11.63
C TYR A 119 3.94 16.42 12.51
N PHE A 120 3.64 15.28 13.13
CA PHE A 120 2.44 15.12 13.96
C PHE A 120 2.65 15.49 15.44
N GLN A 121 3.90 15.75 15.87
CA GLN A 121 4.24 16.08 17.26
C GLN A 121 3.40 17.25 17.82
N PRO A 122 3.18 18.37 17.10
CA PRO A 122 2.36 19.47 17.60
C PRO A 122 0.90 19.07 17.84
N LEU A 123 0.34 18.24 16.95
CA LEU A 123 -1.04 17.76 17.05
C LEU A 123 -1.20 16.79 18.23
N ILE A 124 -0.26 15.87 18.40
CA ILE A 124 -0.24 14.92 19.51
C ILE A 124 -0.03 15.64 20.85
N ASN A 125 0.81 16.68 20.87
CA ASN A 125 1.05 17.47 22.08
C ASN A 125 -0.18 18.31 22.45
N ALA A 126 -0.90 18.84 21.47
CA ALA A 126 -2.14 19.60 21.70
C ALA A 126 -3.32 18.74 22.15
N SER A 127 -3.41 17.48 21.71
CA SER A 127 -4.43 16.56 22.21
C SER A 127 -4.18 16.12 23.66
N LYS A 128 -2.91 15.97 24.04
CA LYS A 128 -2.52 15.63 25.42
C LYS A 128 -2.61 16.82 26.38
N ASN A 129 -2.32 18.02 25.89
CA ASN A 129 -2.35 19.25 26.67
C ASN A 129 -3.10 20.33 25.90
N PRO A 130 -4.36 20.65 26.25
CA PRO A 130 -5.14 21.67 25.54
C PRO A 130 -4.50 23.08 25.62
N ALA A 131 -3.63 23.33 26.60
CA ALA A 131 -2.81 24.56 26.64
C ALA A 131 -1.83 24.67 25.45
N ALA A 132 -1.41 23.55 24.85
CA ALA A 132 -0.55 23.50 23.68
C ALA A 132 -1.30 23.77 22.36
N LEU A 133 -2.64 23.86 22.37
CA LEU A 133 -3.40 24.38 21.22
C LEU A 133 -2.97 25.81 20.88
N LYS A 134 -2.55 26.61 21.87
CA LYS A 134 -2.00 27.96 21.67
C LYS A 134 -0.64 27.97 20.97
N SER A 135 0.10 26.86 21.02
CA SER A 135 1.38 26.69 20.33
C SER A 135 1.25 26.11 18.91
N ILE A 136 0.06 25.63 18.54
CA ILE A 136 -0.22 25.30 17.14
C ILE A 136 -0.40 26.63 16.41
N ASN A 137 0.52 26.93 15.48
CA ASN A 137 0.41 28.06 14.57
C ASN A 137 -0.69 27.80 13.54
N LEU A 138 -1.93 27.69 14.00
CA LEU A 138 -3.10 27.62 13.13
C LEU A 138 -3.21 29.00 12.46
N PRO A 139 -3.26 29.07 11.12
CA PRO A 139 -3.46 30.33 10.44
C PRO A 139 -4.72 30.98 10.99
N SER A 140 -4.60 32.15 11.62
CA SER A 140 -5.80 32.89 12.01
C SER A 140 -6.61 33.20 10.74
N PRO A 141 -7.95 33.15 10.80
CA PRO A 141 -8.79 33.36 9.61
C PRO A 141 -8.42 34.65 8.86
N GLN A 142 -8.13 35.72 9.59
CA GLN A 142 -7.67 37.00 9.04
C GLN A 142 -6.31 36.89 8.33
N ASN A 143 -5.32 36.19 8.90
CA ASN A 143 -4.01 36.03 8.28
C ASN A 143 -4.07 35.14 7.05
N TRP A 144 -4.95 34.14 7.05
CA TRP A 144 -5.18 33.30 5.88
C TRP A 144 -5.84 34.07 4.74
N LEU A 145 -6.89 34.83 5.03
CA LEU A 145 -7.58 35.65 4.04
C LEU A 145 -6.65 36.72 3.46
N ALA A 146 -5.83 37.34 4.30
CA ALA A 146 -4.80 38.29 3.86
C ALA A 146 -3.74 37.61 2.98
N ARG A 147 -3.31 36.39 3.31
CA ARG A 147 -2.36 35.62 2.50
C ARG A 147 -2.94 35.24 1.14
N VAL A 148 -4.19 34.79 1.08
CA VAL A 148 -4.86 34.45 -0.18
C VAL A 148 -5.07 35.70 -1.04
N ARG A 149 -5.51 36.81 -0.45
CA ARG A 149 -5.74 38.06 -1.18
C ARG A 149 -4.45 38.67 -1.75
N ASN A 150 -3.34 38.52 -1.03
CA ASN A 150 -2.05 39.07 -1.42
C ASN A 150 -1.15 38.05 -2.15
N ALA A 151 -1.64 36.83 -2.39
CA ALA A 151 -0.88 35.79 -3.08
C ALA A 151 -0.75 36.11 -4.58
N SER A 152 0.41 35.77 -5.14
CA SER A 152 0.59 35.84 -6.59
C SER A 152 -0.25 34.76 -7.30
N PRO A 153 -0.65 34.97 -8.57
CA PRO A 153 -1.39 33.95 -9.33
C PRO A 153 -0.64 32.62 -9.45
N LYS A 154 0.69 32.65 -9.46
CA LYS A 154 1.54 31.44 -9.51
C LYS A 154 1.47 30.64 -8.21
N GLU A 155 1.52 31.30 -7.06
CA GLU A 155 1.38 30.64 -5.76
C GLU A 155 0.00 30.03 -5.59
N LEU A 156 -1.04 30.74 -6.04
CA LEU A 156 -2.41 30.23 -5.99
C LEU A 156 -2.59 29.01 -6.90
N ALA A 157 -2.00 29.04 -8.10
CA ALA A 157 -2.01 27.91 -9.02
C ALA A 157 -1.28 26.69 -8.43
N LEU A 158 -0.10 26.88 -7.83
CA LEU A 158 0.63 25.80 -7.15
C LEU A 158 -0.18 25.24 -5.99
N ALA A 159 -0.76 26.10 -5.14
CA ALA A 159 -1.61 25.66 -4.04
C ALA A 159 -2.84 24.88 -4.54
N GLY A 160 -3.45 25.31 -5.65
CA GLY A 160 -4.58 24.63 -6.28
C GLY A 160 -4.19 23.26 -6.83
N VAL A 161 -3.05 23.14 -7.51
CA VAL A 161 -2.52 21.87 -8.02
C VAL A 161 -2.22 20.93 -6.86
N THR A 162 -1.50 21.39 -5.82
CA THR A 162 -1.21 20.57 -4.64
C THR A 162 -2.48 20.13 -3.91
N ALA A 163 -3.49 20.99 -3.81
CA ALA A 163 -4.78 20.61 -3.22
C ALA A 163 -5.47 19.52 -4.06
N ALA A 164 -5.47 19.66 -5.38
CA ALA A 164 -6.01 18.65 -6.29
C ALA A 164 -5.25 17.32 -6.18
N GLU A 165 -3.92 17.34 -6.03
CA GLU A 165 -3.09 16.15 -5.81
C GLU A 165 -3.46 15.45 -4.50
N VAL A 166 -3.61 16.19 -3.39
CA VAL A 166 -4.00 15.63 -2.09
C VAL A 166 -5.37 14.97 -2.17
N ILE A 167 -6.35 15.62 -2.83
CA ILE A 167 -7.68 15.03 -3.08
C ILE A 167 -7.54 13.77 -3.94
N GLY A 168 -6.71 13.82 -4.99
CA GLY A 168 -6.40 12.66 -5.83
C GLY A 168 -5.89 11.48 -5.02
N PHE A 169 -4.85 11.66 -4.19
CA PHE A 169 -4.32 10.61 -3.33
C PHE A 169 -5.35 10.08 -2.32
N PHE A 170 -6.21 10.95 -1.77
CA PHE A 170 -7.30 10.53 -0.90
C PHE A 170 -8.28 9.59 -1.62
N THR A 171 -8.71 9.95 -2.83
CA THR A 171 -9.64 9.10 -3.62
C THR A 171 -9.01 7.77 -4.03
N VAL A 172 -7.72 7.76 -4.40
CA VAL A 172 -6.98 6.52 -4.68
C VAL A 172 -6.87 5.65 -3.41
N GLY A 173 -6.62 6.27 -2.26
CA GLY A 173 -6.63 5.59 -0.97
C GLY A 173 -7.99 4.96 -0.65
N GLU A 174 -9.08 5.67 -0.96
CA GLU A 174 -10.44 5.14 -0.81
C GLU A 174 -10.71 3.97 -1.75
N MET A 175 -10.29 4.06 -3.04
CA MET A 175 -10.39 2.96 -4.01
C MET A 175 -9.68 1.69 -3.50
N ILE A 176 -8.48 1.84 -2.93
CA ILE A 176 -7.73 0.74 -2.32
C ILE A 176 -8.45 0.21 -1.08
N GLY A 177 -8.90 1.10 -0.19
CA GLY A 177 -9.61 0.75 1.03
C GLY A 177 -10.91 0.00 0.78
N ARG A 178 -11.65 0.36 -0.27
CA ARG A 178 -12.88 -0.32 -0.70
C ARG A 178 -12.64 -1.47 -1.68
N MET A 179 -11.39 -1.68 -2.11
CA MET A 179 -10.97 -2.67 -3.12
C MET A 179 -11.79 -2.63 -4.42
N ASN A 180 -12.33 -1.47 -4.78
CA ASN A 180 -13.17 -1.27 -5.98
C ASN A 180 -12.80 0.05 -6.65
N ILE A 181 -12.60 -0.01 -7.98
CA ILE A 181 -12.20 1.14 -8.79
C ILE A 181 -13.43 1.97 -9.20
N VAL A 182 -14.54 1.32 -9.54
CA VAL A 182 -15.77 1.97 -10.04
C VAL A 182 -16.95 1.59 -9.16
N GLY A 183 -17.56 2.60 -8.53
CA GLY A 183 -18.80 2.48 -7.77
C GLY A 183 -18.75 1.49 -6.60
N TYR A 184 -19.85 1.43 -5.87
CA TYR A 184 -20.17 0.28 -5.03
C TYR A 184 -20.91 -0.73 -5.91
N ARG A 185 -20.67 -2.02 -5.70
CA ARG A 185 -21.51 -3.05 -6.32
C ARG A 185 -22.92 -2.84 -5.78
N GLY A 186 -23.85 -2.42 -6.64
CA GLY A 186 -25.21 -2.14 -6.22
C GLY A 186 -25.89 -3.42 -5.73
N GLU A 187 -26.57 -3.35 -4.58
CA GLU A 187 -27.68 -4.23 -4.29
C GLU A 187 -28.58 -4.36 -5.53
N PRO A 188 -29.09 -5.56 -5.85
CA PRO A 188 -30.08 -5.69 -6.90
C PRO A 188 -31.24 -4.75 -6.56
N ALA A 189 -31.53 -3.81 -7.45
CA ALA A 189 -32.69 -2.94 -7.30
C ALA A 189 -33.92 -3.84 -7.14
N HIS A 190 -34.49 -3.87 -5.93
CA HIS A 190 -35.78 -4.46 -5.69
C HIS A 190 -36.81 -3.59 -6.40
N GLY A 191 -37.07 -3.90 -7.66
CA GLY A 191 -38.21 -3.36 -8.39
C GLY A 191 -39.48 -3.81 -7.67
N HIS A 192 -40.24 -2.85 -7.18
CA HIS A 192 -41.62 -3.01 -6.74
C HIS A 192 -42.56 -2.91 -7.95
#